data_AF-A0A5D2NNK1-F1
#
_entry.id   AF-A0A5D2NNK1-F1
#
_cell.length_a   1.000
_cell.length_b   1.000
_cell.length_c   1.000
_cell.angle_alpha   90.00
_cell.angle_beta   90.00
_cell.angle_gamma   90.00
#
_symmetry.space_group_name_H-M   'P 1'
#
loop_
_entity.id
_entity.type
_entity.pdbx_description
1 polymer ?
#
loop_
_entity_poly.entity_id
_entity_poly.type
_entity_poly.pdbx_seq_one_letter_code
_entity_poly.pdbx_strand_id
1 'polypeptide(L)'
;MERIFEQYERYSYTEIQCATDEIQQNEHAKLKARMETLQRNLKHYEGEDIQNLSLRELQNLEQQLDSSLKRIRSKKNQLMVESISEL
;
A
#
# COMPACT_ATOMS: atom_id res chain seq x y z
N MET A 1 19.15 -48.81 -0.90
CA MET A 1 19.75 -47.55 -0.42
C MET A 1 19.30 -46.37 -1.27
N GLU A 2 19.42 -46.40 -2.60
CA GLU A 2 18.99 -45.29 -3.48
C GLU A 2 17.53 -44.86 -3.32
N ARG A 3 16.58 -45.81 -3.24
CA ARG A 3 15.14 -45.48 -3.08
C ARG A 3 14.81 -44.70 -1.79
N ILE A 4 15.60 -44.87 -0.73
CA ILE A 4 15.37 -44.18 0.54
C ILE A 4 15.86 -42.72 0.42
N PHE A 5 16.99 -42.50 -0.24
CA PHE A 5 17.48 -41.16 -0.55
C PHE A 5 16.53 -40.41 -1.50
N GLU A 6 16.05 -41.07 -2.56
CA GLU A 6 15.12 -40.48 -3.52
C GLU A 6 13.77 -40.11 -2.88
N GLN A 7 13.27 -40.96 -1.98
CA GLN A 7 12.07 -40.66 -1.19
C GLN A 7 12.30 -39.45 -0.27
N TYR A 8 13.46 -39.39 0.41
CA TYR A 8 13.80 -38.30 1.31
C TYR A 8 13.98 -36.97 0.57
N GLU A 9 14.68 -36.95 -0.56
CA GLU A 9 14.83 -35.75 -1.40
C GLU A 9 13.47 -35.24 -1.89
N ARG A 10 12.58 -36.15 -2.29
CA ARG A 10 11.24 -35.78 -2.74
C ARG A 10 10.40 -35.18 -1.62
N TYR A 11 10.43 -35.76 -0.41
CA TYR A 11 9.75 -35.18 0.75
C TYR A 11 10.33 -33.82 1.15
N SER A 12 11.66 -33.70 1.23
CA SER A 12 12.33 -32.44 1.55
C SER A 12 11.98 -31.34 0.54
N TYR A 13 11.95 -31.67 -0.76
CA TYR A 13 11.57 -30.72 -1.80
C TYR A 13 10.11 -30.27 -1.67
N THR A 14 9.18 -31.19 -1.43
CA THR A 14 7.76 -30.86 -1.23
C THR A 14 7.53 -30.01 0.02
N GLU A 15 8.27 -30.26 1.09
CA GLU A 15 8.18 -29.49 2.34
C GLU A 15 8.68 -28.05 2.15
N ILE A 16 9.80 -27.87 1.45
CA ILE A 16 10.31 -26.55 1.09
C ILE A 16 9.32 -25.81 0.19
N GLN A 17 8.71 -26.49 -0.79
CA GLN A 17 7.71 -25.87 -1.66
C GLN A 17 6.46 -25.43 -0.91
N CYS A 18 5.94 -26.27 0.00
CA CYS A 18 4.78 -25.92 0.81
C CYS A 18 5.08 -24.70 1.70
N ALA A 19 6.24 -24.68 2.35
CA ALA A 19 6.68 -23.51 3.13
C ALA A 19 6.83 -22.24 2.27
N THR A 20 7.32 -22.39 1.04
CA THR A 20 7.47 -21.26 0.10
C THR A 20 6.11 -20.74 -0.35
N ASP A 21 5.16 -21.62 -0.64
CA ASP A 21 3.78 -21.28 -1.01
C ASP A 21 3.06 -20.58 0.15
N GLU A 22 3.24 -21.05 1.39
CA GLU A 22 2.68 -20.40 2.59
C GLU A 22 3.25 -18.99 2.80
N ILE A 23 4.56 -18.81 2.62
CA ILE A 23 5.21 -17.49 2.69
C ILE A 23 4.64 -16.57 1.60
N GLN A 24 4.55 -17.04 0.37
CA GLN A 24 3.99 -16.27 -0.74
C GLN A 24 2.52 -15.89 -0.48
N GLN A 25 1.69 -16.83 -0.02
CA GLN A 25 0.30 -16.56 0.33
C GLN A 25 0.19 -15.51 1.45
N ASN A 26 1.05 -15.55 2.46
CA ASN A 26 1.07 -14.58 3.54
C ASN A 26 1.47 -13.18 3.05
N GLU A 27 2.51 -13.08 2.21
CA GLU A 27 2.92 -11.81 1.61
C GLU A 27 1.82 -11.24 0.68
N HIS A 28 1.15 -12.10 -0.09
CA HIS A 28 -0.02 -11.70 -0.89
C HIS A 28 -1.18 -11.20 -0.01
N ALA A 29 -1.47 -11.87 1.10
CA ALA A 29 -2.52 -11.46 2.03
C ALA A 29 -2.20 -10.10 2.68
N LYS A 30 -0.95 -9.89 3.13
CA LYS A 30 -0.47 -8.61 3.66
C LYS A 30 -0.60 -7.49 2.63
N LEU A 31 -0.17 -7.75 1.39
CA LEU A 31 -0.25 -6.76 0.31
C LEU A 31 -1.72 -6.41 0.00
N LYS A 32 -2.59 -7.41 -0.03
CA LYS A 32 -4.03 -7.21 -0.25
C LYS A 32 -4.68 -6.38 0.87
N ALA A 33 -4.39 -6.67 2.14
CA ALA A 33 -4.89 -5.88 3.26
C ALA A 33 -4.41 -4.42 3.22
N ARG A 34 -3.15 -4.20 2.79
CA ARG A 34 -2.61 -2.85 2.58
C ARG A 34 -3.34 -2.13 1.45
N MET A 35 -3.60 -2.81 0.34
CA MET A 35 -4.36 -2.27 -0.79
C MET A 35 -5.78 -1.87 -0.39
N GLU A 36 -6.50 -2.72 0.33
CA GLU A 36 -7.85 -2.43 0.83
C GLU A 36 -7.88 -1.22 1.75
N THR A 37 -6.85 -1.08 2.61
CA THR A 37 -6.72 0.09 3.48
C THR A 37 -6.46 1.37 2.69
N LEU A 38 -5.59 1.30 1.67
CA LEU A 38 -5.34 2.44 0.78
C LEU A 38 -6.61 2.84 0.01
N GLN A 39 -7.36 1.87 -0.49
CA GLN A 39 -8.61 2.12 -1.21
C GLN A 39 -9.67 2.76 -0.31
N ARG A 40 -9.80 2.32 0.94
CA ARG A 40 -10.65 2.99 1.94
C ARG A 40 -10.20 4.42 2.21
N ASN A 41 -8.91 4.66 2.36
CA ASN A 41 -8.40 6.02 2.56
C ASN A 41 -8.67 6.92 1.36
N LEU A 42 -8.56 6.41 0.12
CA LEU A 42 -8.93 7.16 -1.09
C LEU A 42 -10.38 7.62 -1.06
N LYS A 43 -11.31 6.71 -0.73
CA LYS A 43 -12.72 7.05 -0.54
C LYS A 43 -12.92 8.18 0.48
N HIS A 44 -12.24 8.09 1.62
CA HIS A 44 -12.31 9.17 2.62
C HIS A 44 -11.77 10.50 2.08
N TYR A 45 -10.69 10.50 1.30
CA TYR A 45 -10.17 11.72 0.66
C TYR A 45 -11.12 12.29 -0.40
N GLU A 46 -11.90 11.43 -1.07
CA GLU A 46 -12.95 11.82 -2.04
C GLU A 46 -14.24 12.30 -1.35
N GLY A 47 -14.33 12.16 -0.03
CA GLY A 47 -15.50 12.56 0.75
C GLY A 47 -16.56 11.47 0.91
N GLU A 48 -16.23 10.23 0.61
CA GLU A 48 -17.09 9.06 0.82
C GLU A 48 -16.85 8.43 2.21
N ASP A 49 -17.84 7.70 2.72
CA ASP A 49 -17.78 6.93 3.98
C ASP A 49 -17.33 7.72 5.25
N ILE A 50 -17.38 9.06 5.21
CA ILE A 50 -16.91 9.95 6.29
C ILE A 50 -17.73 9.78 7.59
N GLN A 51 -18.99 9.36 7.48
CA GLN A 51 -19.90 9.20 8.64
C GLN A 51 -19.39 8.18 9.66
N ASN A 52 -18.53 7.26 9.23
CA ASN A 52 -17.96 6.22 10.08
C ASN A 52 -16.69 6.67 10.82
N LEU A 53 -16.18 7.87 10.53
CA LEU A 53 -14.97 8.41 11.16
C LEU A 53 -15.29 9.13 12.47
N SER A 54 -14.42 8.97 13.45
CA SER A 54 -14.46 9.76 14.68
C SER A 54 -14.05 11.21 14.41
N LEU A 55 -14.42 12.13 15.31
CA LEU A 55 -14.07 13.55 15.20
C LEU A 55 -12.54 13.78 15.05
N ARG A 56 -11.73 12.98 15.75
CA ARG A 56 -10.26 13.07 15.66
C ARG A 56 -9.73 12.63 14.30
N GLU A 57 -10.29 11.56 13.74
CA GLU A 57 -9.91 11.08 12.42
C GLU A 57 -10.32 12.07 11.33
N LEU A 58 -11.50 12.69 11.48
CA LEU A 58 -11.97 13.74 10.58
C LEU A 58 -11.05 14.98 10.60
N GLN A 59 -10.65 15.44 11.78
CA GLN A 59 -9.70 16.55 11.92
C GLN A 59 -8.34 16.22 11.30
N ASN A 60 -7.85 14.99 11.48
CA ASN A 60 -6.60 14.54 10.87
C ASN A 60 -6.72 14.51 9.34
N LEU A 61 -7.83 13.98 8.82
CA LEU A 61 -8.13 13.95 7.39
C LEU A 61 -8.14 15.36 6.79
N GLU A 62 -8.82 16.31 7.44
CA GLU A 62 -8.87 17.71 7.04
C GLU A 62 -7.47 18.35 7.01
N GLN A 63 -6.68 18.16 8.08
CA GLN A 63 -5.32 18.68 8.16
C GLN A 63 -4.41 18.11 7.06
N GLN A 64 -4.54 16.81 6.76
CA GLN A 64 -3.79 16.15 5.69
C GLN A 64 -4.15 16.72 4.31
N LEU A 65 -5.45 16.93 4.04
CA LEU A 65 -5.93 17.51 2.79
C LEU A 65 -5.44 18.96 2.62
N ASP A 66 -5.58 19.81 3.63
CA ASP A 66 -5.13 21.20 3.58
C ASP A 66 -3.61 21.29 3.35
N SER A 67 -2.83 20.50 4.08
CA SER A 67 -1.36 20.45 3.92
C SER A 67 -0.95 19.99 2.52
N SER A 68 -1.63 18.97 1.99
CA SER A 68 -1.36 18.43 0.66
C SER A 68 -1.72 19.43 -0.43
N LEU A 69 -2.86 20.11 -0.31
CA LEU A 69 -3.29 21.17 -1.23
C LEU A 69 -2.32 22.35 -1.25
N LYS A 70 -1.88 22.80 -0.07
CA LYS A 70 -0.85 23.86 0.04
C LYS A 70 0.42 23.47 -0.69
N ARG A 71 0.90 22.23 -0.52
CA ARG A 71 2.09 21.73 -1.21
C ARG A 71 1.90 21.70 -2.73
N ILE A 72 0.76 21.21 -3.21
CA ILE A 72 0.45 21.16 -4.66
C ILE A 72 0.41 22.57 -5.25
N ARG A 73 -0.28 23.51 -4.60
CA ARG A 73 -0.35 24.91 -5.03
C ARG A 73 1.02 25.57 -5.05
N SER A 74 1.82 25.36 -4.01
CA SER A 74 3.20 25.88 -3.93
C SER A 74 4.05 25.35 -5.10
N LYS A 75 3.99 24.04 -5.36
CA LYS A 75 4.74 23.43 -6.48
C LYS A 75 4.27 23.96 -7.84
N LYS A 76 2.96 24.12 -8.03
CA LYS A 76 2.40 24.69 -9.26
C LYS A 76 2.87 26.13 -9.46
N ASN A 77 2.84 26.94 -8.41
CA ASN A 77 3.32 28.32 -8.48
C ASN A 77 4.82 28.37 -8.79
N GLN A 78 5.62 27.52 -8.15
CA GLN A 78 7.06 27.44 -8.43
C GLN A 78 7.32 27.11 -9.90
N LEU A 79 6.69 26.06 -10.43
CA LEU A 79 6.84 25.66 -11.83
C LEU A 79 6.40 26.77 -12.80
N MET A 80 5.32 27.49 -12.47
CA MET A 80 4.85 28.62 -13.28
C MET A 80 5.87 29.76 -13.31
N VAL A 81 6.48 30.09 -12.17
CA VAL A 81 7.53 31.12 -12.08
C VAL A 81 8.78 30.69 -12.84
N GLU A 82 9.18 29.42 -12.74
CA GLU A 82 10.29 28.84 -13.51
C GLU A 82 10.01 28.97 -15.01
N SER A 83 8.83 28.57 -15.49
CA SER A 83 8.45 28.70 -16.91
C SER A 83 8.42 30.15 -17.42
N ILE A 84 8.05 31.12 -16.58
CA ILE A 84 8.10 32.54 -16.95
C ILE A 84 9.55 33.05 -16.99
N SER A 85 10.42 32.55 -16.11
CA SER A 85 11.84 32.97 -16.06
C SER A 85 12.67 32.38 -17.22
N GLU A 86 12.21 31.29 -17.82
CA GLU A 86 12.81 30.65 -18.99
C GLU A 86 12.40 31.28 -20.33
N LEU A 87 11.42 32.20 -20.33
CA LEU A 87 10.97 33.01 -21.48
C LEU A 87 11.77 34.31 -21.60
#